data_AF-A0A0C3DG61-F1
#
_entry.id   AF-A0A0C3DG61-F1
#
_cell.length_a   1.000
_cell.length_b   1.000
_cell.length_c   1.000
_cell.angle_alpha   90.00
_cell.angle_beta   90.00
_cell.angle_gamma   90.00
#
_symmetry.space_group_name_H-M   'P 1'
#
loop_
_entity.id
_entity.type
_entity.pdbx_description
1 polymer ?
#
loop_
_entity_poly.entity_id
_entity_poly.type
_entity_poly.pdbx_seq_one_letter_code
_entity_poly.pdbx_strand_id
1 'polypeptide(L)'
;MKFSKAHKGIKLGDYGCFTDFRDFCHEGNIFAALESLHSNEGIAPRQHLVSQKGQVQLDHVWAHFAGPSDSMKLDSVKLYKPLCLSLPTNDAVKTLLTVLSIQLPHRYLVTRVIQCPPDTDWADSSIQPLCAFAKPIIWNRNEGAGSVSE
;
A
#
# COMPACT_ATOMS: atom_id res chain seq x y z
N MET A 1 5.14 -9.25 -3.06
CA MET A 1 4.93 -7.98 -2.32
C MET A 1 4.35 -8.32 -0.96
N LYS A 2 4.80 -7.68 0.13
CA LYS A 2 4.30 -7.94 1.49
C LYS A 2 3.31 -6.84 1.89
N PHE A 3 2.15 -7.23 2.38
CA PHE A 3 1.15 -6.31 2.93
C PHE A 3 1.08 -6.48 4.44
N SER A 4 0.83 -5.40 5.16
CA SER A 4 0.61 -5.41 6.61
C SER A 4 -0.76 -4.81 6.91
N LYS A 5 -1.39 -5.29 8.00
CA LYS A 5 -2.59 -4.64 8.53
C LYS A 5 -2.23 -3.21 8.91
N ALA A 6 -3.03 -2.25 8.48
CA ALA A 6 -2.89 -0.87 8.89
C ALA A 6 -4.03 -0.48 9.82
N HIS A 7 -3.77 0.45 10.74
CA HIS A 7 -4.82 1.02 11.56
C HIS A 7 -5.89 1.71 10.68
N LYS A 8 -7.11 1.80 11.21
CA LYS A 8 -8.23 2.45 10.51
C LYS A 8 -7.86 3.90 10.19
N GLY A 9 -7.99 4.28 8.92
CA GLY A 9 -7.74 5.64 8.45
C GLY A 9 -6.43 5.86 7.68
N ILE A 10 -5.54 4.87 7.60
CA ILE A 10 -4.37 4.95 6.71
C ILE A 10 -4.81 4.97 5.24
N LYS A 11 -4.24 5.93 4.49
CA LYS A 11 -4.54 6.20 3.09
C LYS A 11 -3.30 6.03 2.22
N LEU A 12 -3.54 5.93 0.91
CA LEU A 12 -2.46 5.94 -0.06
C LEU A 12 -1.70 7.27 0.01
N GLY A 13 -0.37 7.20 -0.03
CA GLY A 13 0.49 8.38 0.04
C GLY A 13 0.79 8.84 1.47
N ASP A 14 0.20 8.22 2.50
CA ASP A 14 0.55 8.50 3.88
C ASP A 14 1.99 8.10 4.17
N TYR A 15 2.72 8.94 4.90
CA TYR A 15 4.05 8.65 5.39
C TYR A 15 4.15 8.82 6.91
N GLY A 16 5.13 8.15 7.50
CA GLY A 16 5.28 8.09 8.95
C GLY A 16 6.39 7.17 9.41
N CYS A 17 6.42 6.82 10.69
CA CYS A 17 7.39 5.86 11.24
C CYS A 17 6.67 4.65 11.86
N PHE A 18 7.40 3.55 12.00
CA PHE A 18 6.95 2.43 12.82
C PHE A 18 7.45 2.63 14.26
N THR A 19 6.58 2.41 15.23
CA THR A 19 6.95 2.28 16.64
C THR A 19 7.66 0.95 16.88
N ASP A 20 8.25 0.80 18.07
CA ASP A 20 8.84 -0.46 18.52
C ASP A 20 7.81 -1.61 18.55
N PHE A 21 6.52 -1.28 18.66
CA PHE A 21 5.40 -2.23 18.61
C PHE A 21 4.93 -2.55 17.19
N ARG A 22 5.64 -2.08 16.15
CA ARG A 22 5.30 -2.23 14.72
C ARG A 22 4.00 -1.53 14.32
N ASP A 23 3.53 -0.59 15.12
CA ASP A 23 2.41 0.27 14.74
C ASP A 23 2.91 1.40 13.87
N PHE A 24 2.20 1.66 12.77
CA PHE A 24 2.53 2.76 11.88
C PHE A 24 1.93 4.07 12.42
N CYS A 25 2.79 4.97 12.86
CA CYS A 25 2.43 6.34 13.25
C CYS A 25 2.38 7.22 12.01
N HIS A 26 1.17 7.58 11.57
CA HIS A 26 0.95 8.53 10.50
C HIS A 26 1.41 9.94 10.89
N GLU A 27 2.13 10.61 9.99
CA GLU A 27 2.65 11.96 10.20
C GLU A 27 2.21 12.95 9.12
N GLY A 28 1.92 12.47 7.92
CA GLY A 28 1.45 13.30 6.83
C GLY A 28 1.18 12.49 5.58
N ASN A 29 0.82 13.19 4.50
CA ASN A 29 0.51 12.60 3.22
C ASN A 29 1.24 13.35 2.09
N ILE A 30 1.81 12.62 1.14
CA ILE A 30 2.59 13.21 0.04
C ILE A 30 1.74 14.10 -0.89
N PHE A 31 0.44 13.84 -1.01
CA PHE A 31 -0.48 14.65 -1.81
C PHE A 31 -0.75 16.00 -1.15
N ALA A 32 -0.84 16.04 0.18
CA ALA A 32 -0.91 17.30 0.91
C ALA A 32 0.41 18.09 0.80
N ALA A 33 1.56 17.40 0.81
CA ALA A 33 2.85 18.03 0.57
C ALA A 33 2.96 18.61 -0.85
N LEU A 34 2.36 17.97 -1.85
CA LEU A 34 2.30 18.47 -3.23
C LEU A 34 1.48 19.75 -3.38
N GLU A 35 0.31 19.81 -2.74
CA GLU A 35 -0.52 21.03 -2.72
C GLU A 35 0.26 22.21 -2.14
N SER A 36 1.06 21.97 -1.08
CA SER A 36 1.92 23.01 -0.49
C SER A 36 3.07 23.47 -1.41
N LEU A 37 3.49 22.61 -2.35
CA LEU A 37 4.55 22.90 -3.31
C LEU A 37 4.04 23.56 -4.60
N HIS A 38 2.74 23.91 -4.68
CA HIS A 38 2.11 24.47 -5.87
C HIS A 38 2.33 23.64 -7.16
N SER A 39 2.59 22.33 -7.01
CA SER A 39 2.68 21.45 -8.18
C SER A 39 1.27 21.09 -8.63
N ASN A 40 0.87 21.59 -9.80
CA ASN A 40 -0.45 21.34 -10.40
C ASN A 40 -0.50 19.98 -11.12
N GLU A 41 0.44 19.08 -10.82
CA GLU A 41 0.48 17.75 -11.39
C GLU A 41 -0.60 16.91 -10.72
N GLY A 42 -1.68 16.66 -11.47
CA GLY A 42 -2.77 15.75 -11.07
C GLY A 42 -2.26 14.32 -10.92
N ILE A 43 -1.61 14.02 -9.79
CA ILE A 43 -1.08 12.70 -9.47
C ILE A 43 -2.23 11.87 -8.91
N ALA A 44 -3.09 11.39 -9.81
CA ALA A 44 -4.19 10.50 -9.45
C ALA A 44 -3.65 9.09 -9.11
N PRO A 45 -4.12 8.46 -8.02
CA PRO A 45 -3.85 7.06 -7.74
C PRO A 45 -4.18 6.15 -8.93
N ARG A 46 -3.34 5.14 -9.18
CA ARG A 46 -3.66 4.05 -10.10
C ARG A 46 -4.46 2.98 -9.39
N GLN A 47 -5.61 2.64 -9.96
CA GLN A 47 -6.48 1.58 -9.50
C GLN A 47 -6.22 0.30 -10.31
N HIS A 48 -6.06 -0.84 -9.64
CA HIS A 48 -5.91 -2.14 -10.28
C HIS A 48 -6.68 -3.23 -9.54
N LEU A 49 -7.26 -4.15 -10.31
CA LEU A 49 -7.89 -5.36 -9.77
C LEU A 49 -6.80 -6.33 -9.29
N VAL A 50 -7.01 -6.92 -8.12
CA VAL A 50 -6.14 -7.99 -7.63
C VAL A 50 -6.66 -9.30 -8.20
N SER A 51 -6.00 -9.81 -9.24
CA SER A 51 -6.35 -11.08 -9.87
C SER A 51 -5.62 -12.26 -9.22
N GLN A 52 -6.33 -13.38 -8.99
CA GLN A 52 -5.73 -14.64 -8.56
C GLN A 52 -5.19 -15.39 -9.79
N LYS A 53 -3.94 -15.89 -9.74
CA LYS A 53 -3.42 -16.81 -10.76
C LYS A 53 -4.19 -18.13 -10.66
N GLY A 54 -5.06 -18.43 -11.62
CA GLY A 54 -5.69 -19.75 -11.79
C GLY A 54 -7.21 -19.71 -11.98
N GLN A 55 -7.62 -19.63 -13.25
CA GLN A 55 -8.83 -20.12 -13.93
C GLN A 55 -10.24 -20.13 -13.29
N VAL A 56 -10.47 -19.60 -12.10
CA VAL A 56 -11.84 -19.29 -11.65
C VAL A 56 -11.87 -17.82 -11.26
N GLN A 57 -12.75 -17.06 -11.91
CA GLN A 57 -13.05 -15.68 -11.57
C GLN A 57 -13.80 -15.67 -10.24
N LEU A 58 -13.11 -16.05 -9.17
CA LEU A 58 -13.63 -15.94 -7.82
C LEU A 58 -13.60 -14.47 -7.45
N ASP A 59 -14.74 -13.98 -6.99
CA ASP A 59 -14.89 -12.62 -6.46
C ASP A 59 -14.10 -12.39 -5.16
N HIS A 60 -13.11 -13.23 -4.83
CA HIS A 60 -12.32 -13.09 -3.61
C HIS A 60 -10.87 -13.54 -3.78
N VAL A 61 -9.98 -12.93 -2.98
CA VAL A 61 -8.55 -13.25 -2.92
C VAL A 61 -8.18 -13.59 -1.48
N TRP A 62 -7.35 -14.61 -1.29
CA TRP A 62 -6.76 -14.90 0.01
C TRP A 62 -5.48 -14.10 0.22
N ALA A 63 -5.45 -13.29 1.28
CA ALA A 63 -4.23 -12.64 1.74
C ALA A 63 -3.67 -13.41 2.95
N HIS A 64 -2.41 -13.82 2.85
CA HIS A 64 -1.69 -14.53 3.91
C HIS A 64 -0.83 -13.56 4.71
N PHE A 65 -0.95 -13.61 6.04
CA PHE A 65 -0.12 -12.84 6.95
C PHE A 65 1.03 -13.69 7.47
N ALA A 66 2.23 -13.12 7.46
CA ALA A 66 3.33 -13.68 8.25
C ALA A 66 3.13 -13.21 9.70
N GLY A 67 2.57 -14.08 10.54
CA GLY A 67 2.47 -13.84 11.99
C GLY A 67 3.86 -13.81 12.65
N PRO A 68 3.97 -13.23 13.87
CA PRO A 68 5.19 -13.36 14.66
C PRO A 68 5.44 -14.84 14.99
N SER A 69 6.69 -15.27 14.77
CA SER A 69 7.19 -16.65 14.89
C SER A 69 6.71 -17.34 16.16
N ASP A 70 5.98 -18.46 15.99
CA ASP A 70 6.05 -19.73 16.76
C ASP A 70 4.75 -20.53 16.74
N SER A 71 3.64 -19.95 16.27
CA SER A 71 2.44 -20.74 15.98
C SER A 71 2.37 -21.03 14.48
N MET A 72 2.32 -22.31 14.14
CA MET A 72 2.25 -22.85 12.78
C MET A 72 0.93 -22.53 12.05
N LYS A 73 0.20 -21.49 12.45
CA LYS A 73 -1.02 -21.00 11.79
C LYS A 73 -0.69 -19.81 10.91
N LEU A 74 -0.76 -20.06 9.61
CA LEU A 74 -0.77 -19.01 8.60
C LEU A 74 -2.15 -18.33 8.68
N ASP A 75 -2.25 -17.21 9.38
CA ASP A 75 -3.47 -16.42 9.37
C ASP A 75 -3.72 -15.96 7.94
N SER A 76 -4.85 -16.37 7.36
CA SER A 76 -5.30 -15.93 6.05
C SER A 76 -6.63 -15.20 6.18
N VAL A 77 -6.78 -14.10 5.44
CA VAL A 77 -8.06 -13.40 5.31
C VAL A 77 -8.55 -13.52 3.89
N LYS A 78 -9.84 -13.80 3.75
CA LYS A 78 -10.55 -13.77 2.48
C LYS A 78 -10.97 -12.33 2.22
N LEU A 79 -10.47 -11.73 1.14
CA LEU A 79 -10.81 -10.39 0.69
C LEU A 79 -11.82 -10.51 -0.45
N TYR A 80 -13.01 -9.93 -0.34
CA TYR A 80 -13.99 -9.91 -1.43
C TYR A 80 -13.75 -8.71 -2.35
N LYS A 81 -13.74 -8.91 -3.67
CA LYS A 81 -13.46 -7.94 -4.74
C LYS A 81 -12.40 -6.89 -4.37
N PRO A 82 -11.20 -7.32 -3.94
CA PRO A 82 -10.19 -6.38 -3.46
C PRO A 82 -9.75 -5.44 -4.57
N LEU A 83 -9.78 -4.15 -4.24
CA LEU A 83 -9.32 -3.07 -5.08
C LEU A 83 -7.98 -2.58 -4.58
N CYS A 84 -6.95 -2.61 -5.42
CA CYS A 84 -5.65 -2.09 -5.05
C CYS A 84 -5.44 -0.70 -5.65
N LEU A 85 -5.17 0.27 -4.79
CA LEU A 85 -4.75 1.62 -5.14
C LEU A 85 -3.25 1.73 -4.97
N SER A 86 -2.55 2.30 -5.95
CA SER A 86 -1.11 2.53 -5.91
C SER A 86 -0.73 3.90 -6.43
N LEU A 87 0.42 4.43 -5.99
CA LEU A 87 0.98 5.65 -6.58
C LEU A 87 1.23 5.44 -8.08
N PRO A 88 0.93 6.44 -8.94
CA PRO A 88 1.25 6.34 -10.36
C PRO A 88 2.77 6.39 -10.54
N THR A 89 3.27 5.55 -11.44
CA THR A 89 4.68 5.56 -11.83
C THR A 89 4.84 6.48 -13.03
N ASN A 90 5.13 7.75 -12.78
CA ASN A 90 5.52 8.74 -13.80
C ASN A 90 6.72 9.56 -13.29
N ASP A 91 7.40 10.29 -14.19
CA ASP A 91 8.65 10.99 -13.85
C ASP A 91 8.44 12.15 -12.87
N ALA A 92 7.26 12.77 -12.91
CA ALA A 92 6.80 13.74 -11.92
C ALA A 92 6.81 13.16 -10.49
N VAL A 93 6.15 12.01 -10.30
CA VAL A 93 6.14 11.29 -9.03
C VAL A 93 7.52 10.82 -8.63
N LYS A 94 8.33 10.31 -9.56
CA LYS A 94 9.72 9.90 -9.24
C LYS A 94 10.54 11.08 -8.72
N THR A 95 10.43 12.24 -9.36
CA THR A 95 11.09 13.47 -8.94
C THR A 95 10.64 13.87 -7.54
N LEU A 96 9.32 13.89 -7.29
CA LEU A 96 8.77 14.16 -5.96
C LEU A 96 9.29 13.19 -4.90
N LEU A 97 9.21 11.88 -5.18
CA LEU A 97 9.67 10.84 -4.25
C LEU A 97 11.17 10.97 -3.98
N THR A 98 11.95 11.43 -4.95
CA THR A 98 13.37 11.73 -4.78
C THR A 98 13.57 12.88 -3.81
N VAL A 99 12.89 14.02 -4.00
CA VAL A 99 12.95 15.17 -3.09
C VAL A 99 12.52 14.78 -1.68
N LEU A 100 11.37 14.10 -1.56
CA LEU A 100 10.84 13.64 -0.28
C LEU A 100 11.75 12.60 0.38
N SER A 101 12.46 11.76 -0.37
CA SER A 101 13.39 10.78 0.21
C SER A 101 14.56 11.44 0.95
N ILE A 102 14.97 12.63 0.51
CA ILE A 102 16.01 13.43 1.16
C ILE A 102 15.44 14.11 2.41
N GLN A 103 14.21 14.63 2.33
CA GLN A 103 13.56 15.34 3.43
C GLN A 103 13.08 14.40 4.54
N LEU A 104 12.71 13.16 4.20
CA LEU A 104 12.06 12.19 5.09
C LEU A 104 12.84 10.86 5.17
N PRO A 105 14.14 10.86 5.53
CA PRO A 105 15.05 9.72 5.36
C PRO A 105 14.73 8.50 6.26
N HIS A 106 13.92 8.69 7.31
CA HIS A 106 13.54 7.64 8.25
C HIS A 106 12.05 7.29 8.19
N ARG A 107 11.32 7.83 7.21
CA ARG A 107 9.88 7.62 7.09
C ARG A 107 9.58 6.49 6.13
N TYR A 108 8.50 5.77 6.39
CA TYR A 108 7.93 4.79 5.48
C TYR A 108 6.75 5.42 4.76
N LEU A 109 6.56 5.07 3.50
CA LEU A 109 5.47 5.56 2.65
C LEU A 109 4.52 4.43 2.33
N VAL A 110 3.23 4.69 2.44
CA VAL A 110 2.17 3.81 1.98
C VAL A 110 2.05 3.96 0.47
N THR A 111 2.58 2.97 -0.25
CA THR A 111 2.66 2.97 -1.72
C THR A 111 1.54 2.20 -2.38
N ARG A 112 0.91 1.27 -1.63
CA ARG A 112 -0.28 0.55 -2.06
C ARG A 112 -1.24 0.34 -0.91
N VAL A 113 -2.54 0.40 -1.20
CA VAL A 113 -3.62 0.09 -0.27
C VAL A 113 -4.59 -0.87 -0.96
N ILE A 114 -4.89 -1.99 -0.32
CA ILE A 114 -5.96 -2.89 -0.74
C ILE A 114 -7.21 -2.51 0.07
N GLN A 115 -8.24 -2.11 -0.65
CA GLN A 115 -9.56 -1.84 -0.13
C GLN A 115 -10.47 -3.02 -0.49
N CYS A 116 -11.36 -3.38 0.43
CA CYS A 116 -12.44 -4.32 0.14
C CYS A 116 -13.76 -3.54 0.21
N PRO A 117 -14.70 -3.77 -0.71
CA PRO A 117 -16.06 -3.34 -0.49
C PRO A 117 -16.59 -3.98 0.82
N PRO A 118 -17.49 -3.30 1.54
CA PRO A 118 -18.20 -3.92 2.65
C PRO A 118 -18.98 -5.13 2.11
N ASP A 119 -18.74 -6.29 2.69
CA ASP A 119 -19.49 -7.51 2.36
C ASP A 119 -20.88 -7.40 2.99
N THR A 120 -21.93 -7.68 2.21
CA THR A 120 -23.33 -7.62 2.68
C THR A 120 -23.63 -8.70 3.73
N ASP A 121 -22.83 -9.77 3.78
CA ASP A 121 -23.04 -10.89 4.71
C ASP A 121 -22.26 -10.75 6.03
N TRP A 122 -21.39 -9.74 6.15
CA TRP A 122 -20.52 -9.57 7.32
C TRP A 122 -20.95 -8.37 8.15
N ALA A 123 -21.87 -8.62 9.07
CA ALA A 123 -22.54 -7.62 9.89
C ALA A 123 -21.64 -6.77 10.81
N ASP A 124 -20.33 -7.01 10.91
CA ASP A 124 -19.51 -6.27 11.90
C ASP A 124 -18.01 -6.13 11.64
N SER A 125 -17.52 -6.45 10.44
CA SER A 125 -16.07 -6.40 10.20
C SER A 125 -15.72 -5.24 9.29
N SER A 126 -15.42 -4.08 9.88
CA SER A 126 -14.67 -3.05 9.17
C SER A 126 -13.28 -3.61 8.86
N ILE A 127 -13.13 -4.36 7.76
CA ILE A 127 -11.87 -4.94 7.33
C ILE A 127 -10.87 -3.80 7.24
N GLN A 128 -9.85 -3.86 8.09
CA GLN A 128 -8.77 -2.89 8.09
C GLN A 128 -8.08 -2.93 6.73
N PRO A 129 -7.77 -1.77 6.12
CA PRO A 129 -7.08 -1.74 4.84
C PRO A 129 -5.72 -2.42 4.97
N LEU A 130 -5.34 -3.18 3.94
CA LEU A 130 -4.01 -3.77 3.87
C LEU A 130 -3.08 -2.82 3.13
N CYS A 131 -1.95 -2.49 3.73
CA CYS A 131 -1.04 -1.50 3.18
C CYS A 131 0.32 -2.10 2.83
N ALA A 132 0.92 -1.62 1.75
CA ALA A 132 2.32 -1.86 1.41
C ALA A 132 3.14 -0.62 1.72
N PHE A 133 4.14 -0.81 2.58
CA PHE A 133 5.04 0.25 3.01
C PHE A 133 6.36 0.14 2.26
N ALA A 134 6.90 1.28 1.84
CA ALA A 134 8.22 1.38 1.23
C ALA A 134 9.12 2.29 2.08
N LYS A 135 10.43 2.02 2.09
CA LYS A 135 11.44 2.91 2.68
C LYS A 135 11.88 3.98 1.68
N PRO A 136 12.51 5.10 2.10
CA PRO A 136 12.86 6.21 1.22
C PRO A 136 13.73 5.81 0.03
N ILE A 137 14.73 4.94 0.28
CA ILE A 137 15.61 4.37 -0.76
C ILE A 137 14.87 3.43 -1.72
N ILE A 138 13.69 2.93 -1.35
CA ILE A 138 12.84 2.10 -2.23
C ILE A 138 11.89 3.00 -3.03
N TRP A 139 11.52 4.19 -2.52
CA TRP A 139 10.65 5.13 -3.23
C TRP A 139 11.28 5.59 -4.55
N ASN A 140 12.58 5.89 -4.49
CA ASN A 140 13.35 6.41 -5.62
C ASN A 140 13.84 5.31 -6.60
N ARG A 141 13.91 4.04 -6.16
CA ARG A 141 14.51 2.94 -6.93
C ARG A 141 13.51 2.05 -7.65
N ASN A 142 12.20 2.27 -7.49
CA ASN A 142 11.21 1.41 -8.13
C ASN A 142 11.09 1.67 -9.64
N GLU A 143 12.04 1.11 -10.39
CA GLU A 143 11.96 0.63 -11.77
C GLU A 143 12.78 -0.67 -11.85
N GLY A 144 12.18 -1.77 -12.33
CA GLY A 144 12.93 -2.98 -12.71
C GLY A 144 12.79 -4.21 -11.81
N ALA A 145 11.61 -4.83 -11.81
CA ALA A 145 11.49 -6.29 -11.70
C ALA A 145 10.35 -6.76 -12.62
N GLY A 146 10.48 -6.36 -13.88
CA GLY A 146 9.64 -6.77 -14.99
C GLY A 146 10.51 -7.07 -16.20
N SER A 147 11.61 -7.80 -16.00
CA SER A 147 12.20 -8.57 -17.09
C SER A 147 11.25 -9.73 -17.36
N VAL A 148 10.28 -9.51 -18.25
CA VAL A 148 9.79 -10.61 -19.08
C VAL A 148 10.94 -10.92 -20.01
N SER A 149 11.67 -11.97 -19.68
CA SER A 149 12.52 -12.64 -20.65
C SER A 149 11.60 -13.57 -21.41
N GLU A 150 11.42 -13.30 -22.70
CA GLU A 150 11.37 -14.32 -23.74
C GLU A 150 11.97 -13.73 -25.02
#